data_AF-A0A1D6PK09-F1
#
_entry.id   AF-A0A1D6PK09-F1
#
_cell.length_a   1.000
_cell.length_b   1.000
_cell.length_c   1.000
_cell.angle_alpha   90.00
_cell.angle_beta   90.00
_cell.angle_gamma   90.00
#
_symmetry.space_group_name_H-M   'P 1'
#
loop_
_entity.id
_entity.type
_entity.pdbx_description
1 polymer ?
#
loop_
_entity_poly.entity_id
_entity_poly.type
_entity_poly.pdbx_seq_one_letter_code
_entity_poly.pdbx_strand_id
1 'polypeptide(L)'
;MSNQASEKEAGPNISVKGYDVIEEIKTELEKECPNVVSCADIISVSARDSVKLSGGPEYAVLLGRRDSLVSNREDADNLPGPDIAVPKLIDEFDKQ
;
A
#
# COMPACT_ATOMS: atom_id res chain seq x y z
N MET A 1 -7.34 9.43 -22.07
CA MET A 1 -7.47 9.07 -20.65
C MET A 1 -7.63 7.57 -20.61
N SER A 2 -6.58 6.85 -20.23
CA SER A 2 -6.60 5.38 -20.30
C SER A 2 -7.60 4.86 -19.28
N ASN A 3 -8.49 3.97 -19.72
CA ASN A 3 -9.44 3.25 -18.89
C ASN A 3 -8.66 2.16 -18.13
N GLN A 4 -7.74 2.56 -17.25
CA GLN A 4 -6.98 1.61 -16.41
C GLN A 4 -7.91 1.15 -15.29
N ALA A 5 -8.20 -0.15 -15.27
CA ALA A 5 -8.94 -0.75 -14.17
C ALA A 5 -8.16 -0.55 -12.87
N SER A 6 -8.86 -0.18 -11.79
CA SER A 6 -8.23 0.04 -10.50
C SER A 6 -7.73 -1.27 -9.92
N GLU A 7 -6.58 -1.24 -9.24
CA GLU A 7 -6.12 -2.36 -8.41
C GLU A 7 -7.12 -2.72 -7.31
N LYS A 8 -7.98 -1.79 -6.88
CA LYS A 8 -9.05 -2.07 -5.89
C LYS A 8 -10.07 -3.09 -6.39
N GLU A 9 -10.19 -3.24 -7.70
CA GLU A 9 -11.12 -4.17 -8.32
C GLU A 9 -10.49 -5.56 -8.55
N ALA A 10 -9.18 -5.72 -8.32
CA ALA A 10 -8.48 -6.99 -8.39
C ALA A 10 -9.02 -7.96 -7.34
N GLY A 11 -9.13 -9.24 -7.68
CA GLY A 11 -9.73 -10.27 -6.81
C GLY A 11 -9.17 -10.23 -5.37
N PRO A 12 -7.83 -10.25 -5.19
CA PRO A 12 -7.21 -10.17 -3.86
C PRO A 12 -7.54 -8.89 -3.08
N ASN A 13 -7.72 -7.77 -3.78
CA ASN A 13 -7.85 -6.44 -3.18
C ASN A 13 -9.27 -6.04 -2.81
N ILE A 14 -10.29 -6.79 -3.23
CA ILE A 14 -11.70 -6.55 -2.86
C ILE A 14 -11.88 -6.49 -1.34
N SER A 15 -11.02 -7.21 -0.60
CA SER A 15 -11.06 -7.29 0.87
C SER A 15 -10.34 -6.15 1.61
N VAL A 16 -9.53 -5.35 0.92
CA VAL A 16 -8.70 -4.29 1.52
C VAL A 16 -9.58 -3.14 2.02
N LYS A 17 -9.23 -2.58 3.19
CA LYS A 17 -9.96 -1.51 3.88
C LYS A 17 -8.99 -0.40 4.33
N GLY A 18 -9.55 0.70 4.85
CA GLY A 18 -8.78 1.83 5.40
C GLY A 18 -8.43 2.91 4.38
N TYR A 19 -9.01 2.88 3.18
CA TYR A 19 -8.80 3.91 2.16
C TYR A 19 -9.26 5.30 2.64
N ASP A 20 -10.36 5.34 3.39
CA ASP A 20 -10.93 6.52 4.03
C ASP A 20 -9.99 7.14 5.07
N VAL A 21 -9.34 6.31 5.89
CA VAL A 21 -8.35 6.75 6.88
C VAL A 21 -7.14 7.37 6.19
N ILE A 22 -6.64 6.76 5.11
CA ILE A 22 -5.52 7.31 4.33
C ILE A 22 -5.90 8.66 3.68
N GLU A 23 -7.14 8.78 3.19
CA GLU A 23 -7.66 10.03 2.62
C GLU A 23 -7.77 11.15 3.66
N GLU A 24 -8.22 10.84 4.88
CA GLU A 24 -8.26 11.78 6.00
C GLU A 24 -6.85 12.26 6.37
N ILE A 25 -5.90 11.33 6.53
CA ILE A 25 -4.49 11.68 6.82
C ILE A 25 -3.92 12.59 5.74
N LYS A 26 -4.13 12.24 4.46
CA LYS A 26 -3.65 13.05 3.33
C LYS A 26 -4.29 14.44 3.34
N THR A 27 -5.58 14.53 3.66
CA THR A 27 -6.31 15.81 3.73
C THR A 27 -5.74 16.73 4.81
N GLU A 28 -5.46 16.21 6.00
CA GLU A 28 -4.83 17.02 7.06
C GLU A 28 -3.39 17.42 6.72
N LEU A 29 -2.60 16.49 6.17
CA LEU A 29 -1.23 16.81 5.76
C LEU A 29 -1.16 17.87 4.66
N GLU A 30 -2.10 17.86 3.71
CA GLU A 30 -2.15 18.87 2.65
C GLU A 30 -2.58 20.25 3.17
N LYS A 31 -3.29 20.34 4.30
CA LYS A 31 -3.57 21.63 4.96
C LYS A 31 -2.31 22.21 5.60
N GLU A 32 -1.47 21.36 6.18
CA GLU A 32 -0.26 21.78 6.89
C GLU A 32 0.93 22.00 5.94
N CYS A 33 1.12 21.10 4.97
CA CYS A 33 2.27 21.08 4.06
C CYS A 33 1.85 20.68 2.62
N PRO A 34 1.28 21.63 1.85
CA PRO A 34 0.75 21.35 0.52
C PRO A 34 1.80 20.76 -0.44
N ASN A 35 1.46 19.65 -1.10
CA ASN A 35 2.28 18.95 -2.09
C ASN A 35 3.66 18.48 -1.61
N VAL A 36 3.83 18.24 -0.31
CA VAL A 36 5.11 17.80 0.27
C VAL A 36 5.14 16.28 0.46
N VAL A 37 4.11 15.70 1.08
CA VAL A 37 4.12 14.29 1.50
C VAL A 37 3.41 13.42 0.46
N SER A 38 4.08 12.38 -0.03
CA SER A 38 3.49 11.42 -0.98
C SER A 38 2.52 10.46 -0.29
N CYS A 39 1.50 10.00 -1.00
CA CYS A 39 0.60 8.94 -0.53
C CYS A 39 1.36 7.64 -0.24
N ALA A 40 2.40 7.33 -1.03
CA ALA A 40 3.27 6.18 -0.83
C ALA A 40 3.99 6.20 0.54
N ASP A 41 4.48 7.37 0.96
CA ASP A 41 5.11 7.51 2.28
C ASP A 41 4.07 7.53 3.42
N ILE A 42 2.88 8.10 3.20
CA ILE A 42 1.77 8.03 4.16
C ILE A 42 1.42 6.57 4.48
N ILE A 43 1.25 5.72 3.47
CA ILE A 43 0.95 4.29 3.67
C ILE A 43 2.09 3.60 4.44
N SER A 44 3.34 3.88 4.07
CA SER A 44 4.51 3.27 4.71
C SER A 44 4.64 3.64 6.20
N VAL A 45 4.42 4.91 6.55
CA VAL A 45 4.46 5.38 7.94
C VAL A 45 3.24 4.87 8.72
N SER A 46 2.04 4.91 8.12
CA SER A 46 0.81 4.43 8.75
C SER A 46 0.90 2.94 9.11
N ALA A 47 1.53 2.12 8.25
CA ALA A 47 1.78 0.71 8.54
C ALA A 47 2.70 0.53 9.75
N ARG A 48 3.82 1.27 9.82
CA ARG A 48 4.75 1.24 10.96
C ARG A 48 4.06 1.69 12.25
N ASP A 49 3.30 2.78 12.20
CA ASP A 49 2.60 3.32 13.36
C ASP A 49 1.52 2.34 13.86
N SER A 50 0.80 1.67 12.94
CA SER A 50 -0.19 0.64 13.28
C SER A 50 0.46 -0.55 14.00
N VAL A 51 1.62 -1.01 13.54
CA VAL A 51 2.40 -2.07 14.20
C VAL A 51 2.80 -1.65 15.61
N LYS A 52 3.36 -0.44 15.77
CA LYS A 52 3.77 0.09 17.08
C LYS A 52 2.58 0.23 18.04
N LEU A 53 1.46 0.79 17.59
CA LEU A 53 0.24 0.95 18.39
C LEU A 53 -0.37 -0.39 18.82
N SER A 54 -0.14 -1.44 18.03
CA SER A 54 -0.55 -2.81 18.36
C SER A 54 0.42 -3.55 19.30
N GLY A 55 1.44 -2.86 19.82
CA GLY A 55 2.46 -3.42 20.73
C GLY A 55 3.66 -4.06 20.02
N GLY A 56 3.78 -3.87 18.71
CA GLY A 56 4.92 -4.34 17.91
C GLY A 56 6.17 -3.46 18.05
N PRO A 57 7.25 -3.82 17.33
CA PRO A 57 8.51 -3.09 17.39
C PRO A 57 8.40 -1.71 16.73
N GLU A 58 9.22 -0.78 17.22
CA GLU A 58 9.45 0.49 16.55
C GLU A 58 10.65 0.39 15.62
N TYR A 59 10.49 0.92 14.41
CA TYR A 59 11.57 1.07 13.44
C TYR A 59 11.40 2.38 12.66
N ALA A 60 12.50 2.88 12.10
CA ALA A 60 12.49 4.05 11.23
C ALA A 60 12.03 3.64 9.82
N VAL A 61 11.09 4.39 9.27
CA VAL A 61 10.68 4.25 7.86
C VAL A 61 11.49 5.24 7.04
N LEU A 62 12.19 4.75 6.01
CA LEU A 62 12.83 5.63 5.02
C LEU A 62 11.74 6.35 4.22
N LEU A 63 11.90 7.65 4.01
CA LEU A 63 10.97 8.52 3.27
C LEU A 63 11.58 8.97 1.93
N GLY A 64 10.75 9.57 1.08
CA GLY A 64 11.11 10.07 -0.24
C GLY A 64 10.49 9.29 -1.41
N ARG A 65 9.54 8.38 -1.14
CA ARG A 65 8.79 7.71 -2.22
C ARG A 65 7.94 8.73 -2.96
N ARG A 66 7.66 8.46 -4.23
CA ARG A 66 6.77 9.28 -5.07
C ARG A 66 5.55 8.48 -5.47
N ASP A 67 4.44 9.17 -5.69
CA ASP A 67 3.19 8.56 -6.10
C ASP A 67 3.25 8.15 -7.58
N SER A 68 2.72 6.96 -7.88
CA SER A 68 2.56 6.48 -9.26
C SER A 68 1.50 7.30 -10.00
N LEU A 69 1.65 7.41 -11.31
CA LEU A 69 0.65 8.02 -12.21
C LEU A 69 -0.29 6.99 -12.85
N VAL A 70 -0.05 5.70 -12.59
CA VAL A 70 -0.77 4.57 -13.17
C VAL A 70 -1.06 3.51 -12.11
N SER A 71 -2.12 2.75 -12.29
CA SER A 71 -2.42 1.55 -11.52
C SER A 71 -2.23 0.30 -12.39
N ASN A 72 -1.82 -0.81 -11.79
CA ASN A 72 -1.65 -2.09 -12.49
C ASN A 72 -2.50 -3.20 -11.86
N ARG A 73 -3.74 -3.32 -12.33
CA ARG A 73 -4.64 -4.40 -11.90
C ARG A 73 -4.07 -5.80 -12.18
N GLU A 74 -3.37 -6.00 -13.30
CA GLU A 74 -2.82 -7.31 -13.66
C GLU A 74 -1.81 -7.79 -12.62
N ASP A 75 -0.94 -6.91 -12.15
CA ASP A 75 0.00 -7.22 -11.06
C ASP A 75 -0.76 -7.53 -9.75
N ALA A 76 -1.81 -6.76 -9.44
CA ALA A 76 -2.62 -6.99 -8.24
C ALA A 76 -3.42 -8.31 -8.29
N ASP A 77 -3.88 -8.75 -9.46
CA ASP A 77 -4.55 -10.05 -9.65
C ASP A 77 -3.56 -11.23 -9.45
N ASN A 78 -2.25 -10.98 -9.52
CA ASN A 78 -1.19 -11.98 -9.30
C ASN A 78 -0.68 -12.08 -7.86
N LEU A 79 -1.25 -11.33 -6.91
CA LEU A 79 -0.87 -11.44 -5.49
C LEU A 79 -1.08 -12.88 -4.97
N PRO A 80 -0.18 -13.39 -4.11
CA PRO A 80 -0.27 -14.76 -3.61
C PRO A 80 -1.54 -14.98 -2.79
N GLY A 81 -2.32 -15.98 -3.19
CA GLY A 81 -3.53 -16.40 -2.48
C GLY A 81 -3.23 -17.17 -1.18
N PRO A 82 -4.23 -17.32 -0.29
CA PRO A 82 -4.06 -17.97 1.01
C PRO A 82 -3.78 -19.48 0.92
N ASP A 83 -4.08 -20.11 -0.22
CA ASP A 83 -3.93 -21.55 -0.49
C ASP A 83 -2.64 -21.90 -1.27
N ILE A 84 -1.75 -20.92 -1.47
CA ILE A 84 -0.47 -21.10 -2.16
C ILE A 84 0.43 -22.12 -1.43
N ALA A 85 1.04 -23.04 -2.19
CA ALA A 85 2.00 -23.99 -1.63
C ALA A 85 3.29 -23.28 -1.19
N VAL A 86 3.87 -23.71 -0.06
CA VAL A 86 5.08 -23.08 0.53
C VAL A 86 6.23 -22.91 -0.47
N PRO A 87 6.60 -23.91 -1.32
CA PRO A 87 7.67 -23.70 -2.29
C PRO A 87 7.36 -22.57 -3.27
N LYS A 88 6.12 -22.47 -3.74
CA LYS A 88 5.69 -21.42 -4.67
C LYS A 88 5.64 -20.05 -3.99
N LEU A 89 5.33 -19.99 -2.70
CA LEU A 89 5.38 -18.75 -1.93
C LEU A 89 6.81 -18.21 -1.84
N ILE A 90 7.80 -19.09 -1.61
CA ILE A 90 9.22 -18.72 -1.60
C ILE A 90 9.62 -18.15 -2.96
N ASP A 91 9.30 -18.87 -4.05
CA ASP A 91 9.59 -18.42 -5.42
C ASP A 91 8.98 -17.04 -5.74
N GLU A 92 7.85 -16.69 -5.13
CA GLU A 92 7.21 -15.39 -5.34
C GLU A 92 7.92 -14.25 -4.62
N PHE A 93 8.38 -14.50 -3.39
CA PHE A 93 9.12 -13.50 -2.61
C PHE A 93 10.56 -13.32 -3.12
N ASP A 94 11.15 -14.35 -3.72
CA ASP A 94 12.50 -14.28 -4.32
C ASP A 94 12.57 -13.43 -5.61
N LYS A 95 11.41 -13.08 -6.19
CA LYS A 95 11.33 -12.20 -7.38
C LYS A 95 11.38 -10.71 -7.03
N GLN A 96 11.25 -10.34 -5.76
CA GLN A 96 11.26 -8.96 -5.27
C GLN A 96 12.67 -8.49 -4.91
#